data_AF-A0A017HK61-F1
#
_entry.id   AF-A0A017HK61-F1
#
_cell.length_a   1.000
_cell.length_b   1.000
_cell.length_c   1.000
_cell.angle_alpha   90.00
_cell.angle_beta   90.00
_cell.angle_gamma   90.00
#
_symmetry.space_group_name_H-M   'P 1'
#
loop_
_entity.id
_entity.type
_entity.pdbx_description
1 polymer ?
#
loop_
_entity_poly.entity_id
_entity_poly.type
_entity_poly.pdbx_seq_one_letter_code
_entity_poly.pdbx_strand_id
1 'polypeptide(L)'
;MVSPYATAALMVIAVKDYADAKGKSVPRARMSRSTVMYLSDRRILRVSFLAELADELAGLGWHLLELRDGSFGLIRTDATDSWTKISAKRVEDLVLGLISGDVTEHDLFERLDRPDEDEPEDE
;
A
#
# COMPACT_ATOMS: atom_id res chain seq x y z
N MET A 1 10.84 21.38 -10.64
CA MET A 1 9.96 20.22 -10.43
C MET A 1 10.69 18.97 -10.90
N VAL A 2 10.96 18.07 -9.98
CA VAL A 2 11.69 16.81 -10.23
C VAL A 2 10.74 15.82 -10.92
N SER A 3 11.29 14.97 -11.81
CA SER A 3 10.51 13.96 -12.52
C SER A 3 9.99 12.87 -11.56
N PRO A 4 8.93 12.13 -11.93
CA PRO A 4 8.46 10.98 -11.16
C PRO A 4 9.57 9.96 -10.90
N TYR A 5 10.30 9.54 -11.94
CA TYR A 5 11.43 8.62 -11.81
C TYR A 5 12.49 9.11 -10.82
N ALA A 6 12.94 10.36 -10.95
CA ALA A 6 13.95 10.89 -10.04
C ALA A 6 13.43 11.00 -8.60
N THR A 7 12.14 11.32 -8.42
CA THR A 7 11.51 11.31 -7.09
C THR A 7 11.47 9.89 -6.51
N ALA A 8 11.06 8.89 -7.29
CA ALA A 8 11.04 7.48 -6.89
C ALA A 8 12.44 7.00 -6.49
N ALA A 9 13.45 7.31 -7.30
CA ALA A 9 14.85 6.97 -7.03
C ALA A 9 15.33 7.62 -5.71
N LEU A 10 15.04 8.90 -5.49
CA LEU A 10 15.39 9.60 -4.24
C LEU A 10 14.71 8.96 -3.02
N MET A 11 13.44 8.56 -3.14
CA MET A 11 12.74 7.86 -2.07
C MET A 11 13.41 6.52 -1.75
N VAL A 12 13.72 5.71 -2.77
CA VAL A 12 14.40 4.42 -2.57
C VAL A 12 15.80 4.59 -1.98
N ILE A 13 16.56 5.59 -2.44
CA ILE A 13 17.88 5.93 -1.89
C ILE A 13 17.75 6.30 -0.40
N ALA A 14 16.79 7.16 -0.04
CA ALA A 14 16.57 7.54 1.36
C ALA A 14 16.28 6.33 2.27
N VAL A 15 15.52 5.34 1.77
CA VAL A 15 15.27 4.09 2.52
C VAL A 15 16.55 3.26 2.64
N LYS A 16 17.33 3.13 1.56
CA LYS A 16 18.61 2.40 1.55
C LYS A 16 19.63 3.03 2.48
N ASP A 17 19.83 4.34 2.41
CA ASP A 17 20.77 5.06 3.27
C ASP A 17 20.40 4.90 4.75
N TYR A 18 19.10 4.93 5.07
CA TYR A 18 18.63 4.66 6.44
C TYR A 18 18.89 3.20 6.86
N ALA A 19 18.63 2.24 5.97
CA ALA A 19 18.87 0.82 6.20
C ALA A 19 20.36 0.53 6.49
N ASP A 20 21.24 1.09 5.67
CA ASP A 20 22.70 0.96 5.79
C ASP A 20 23.20 1.59 7.09
N ALA A 21 22.74 2.81 7.41
CA ALA A 21 23.08 3.49 8.67
C ALA A 21 22.62 2.73 9.93
N LYS A 22 21.61 1.86 9.80
CA LYS A 22 21.08 1.02 10.90
C LYS A 22 21.56 -0.43 10.84
N GLY A 23 22.36 -0.80 9.84
CA GLY A 23 22.83 -2.17 9.64
C GLY A 23 21.69 -3.19 9.53
N LYS A 24 20.53 -2.80 8.98
CA LYS A 24 19.35 -3.67 8.88
C LYS A 24 18.66 -3.51 7.53
N SER A 25 18.02 -4.57 7.05
CA SER A 25 17.11 -4.46 5.90
C SER A 25 15.82 -3.75 6.31
N VAL A 26 15.35 -2.83 5.47
CA VAL A 26 14.06 -2.15 5.65
C VAL A 26 13.18 -2.54 4.46
N PRO A 27 12.33 -3.59 4.58
CA PRO A 27 11.44 -4.01 3.50
C PRO A 27 10.18 -3.13 3.39
N ARG A 28 9.90 -2.32 4.43
CA ARG A 28 8.73 -1.46 4.52
C ARG A 28 9.14 -0.15 5.17
N ALA A 29 8.72 0.97 4.59
CA ALA A 29 9.04 2.30 5.10
C ALA A 29 7.81 3.19 5.03
N ARG A 30 7.79 4.23 5.86
CA ARG A 30 6.77 5.27 5.85
C ARG A 30 7.42 6.60 5.57
N MET A 31 6.84 7.38 4.67
CA MET A 31 7.29 8.73 4.32
C MET A 31 6.16 9.74 4.48
N SER A 32 6.46 10.88 5.08
CA SER A 32 5.48 11.96 5.19
C SER A 32 5.18 12.56 3.82
N ARG A 33 3.99 13.16 3.68
CA ARG A 33 3.63 13.92 2.48
C ARG A 33 4.59 15.08 2.21
N SER A 34 5.06 15.74 3.26
CA SER A 34 6.02 16.85 3.17
C SER A 34 7.37 16.40 2.63
N THR A 35 7.85 15.20 3.01
CA THR A 35 9.07 14.62 2.43
C THR A 35 8.90 14.37 0.93
N VAL A 36 7.80 13.77 0.48
CA VAL A 36 7.57 13.53 -0.96
C VAL A 36 7.45 14.85 -1.74
N MET A 37 6.77 15.86 -1.17
CA MET A 37 6.72 17.21 -1.75
C MET A 37 8.10 17.85 -1.88
N TYR A 38 8.94 17.70 -0.85
CA TYR A 38 10.32 18.20 -0.86
C TYR A 38 11.16 17.49 -1.93
N LEU A 39 11.15 16.16 -1.97
CA LEU A 39 11.93 15.37 -2.94
C LEU A 39 11.51 15.62 -4.39
N SER A 40 10.21 15.85 -4.61
CA SER A 40 9.68 16.11 -5.95
C SER A 40 9.76 17.57 -6.40
N ASP A 41 10.17 18.49 -5.52
CA ASP A 41 10.08 19.94 -5.74
C ASP A 41 8.66 20.36 -6.19
N ARG A 42 7.65 19.95 -5.42
CA ARG A 42 6.23 20.21 -5.68
C ARG A 42 5.55 20.78 -4.46
N ARG A 43 4.74 21.82 -4.68
CA ARG A 43 3.85 22.39 -3.65
C ARG A 43 2.61 21.54 -3.36
N ILE A 44 2.16 20.77 -4.35
CA ILE A 44 0.98 19.90 -4.27
C ILE A 44 1.26 18.62 -5.04
N LEU A 45 0.95 17.48 -4.44
CA LEU A 45 0.99 16.16 -5.08
C LEU A 45 -0.35 15.88 -5.74
N ARG A 46 -0.41 16.05 -7.07
CA ARG A 46 -1.61 15.76 -7.86
C ARG A 46 -1.73 14.25 -8.08
N VAL A 47 -2.96 13.76 -8.25
CA VAL A 47 -3.25 12.34 -8.50
C VAL A 47 -2.46 11.78 -9.68
N SER A 48 -2.36 12.52 -10.79
CA SER A 48 -1.59 12.07 -11.97
C SER A 48 -0.11 11.87 -11.67
N PHE A 49 0.51 12.75 -10.87
CA PHE A 49 1.89 12.60 -10.46
C PHE A 49 2.08 11.41 -9.52
N LEU A 50 1.13 11.17 -8.61
CA LEU A 50 1.19 10.02 -7.70
C LEU A 50 1.06 8.69 -8.45
N ALA A 51 0.24 8.64 -9.51
CA ALA A 51 0.14 7.47 -10.38
C ALA A 51 1.47 7.20 -11.09
N GLU A 52 2.04 8.20 -11.76
CA GLU A 52 3.36 8.08 -12.41
C GLU A 52 4.46 7.70 -11.38
N LEU A 53 4.45 8.30 -10.20
CA LEU A 53 5.41 7.98 -9.13
C LEU A 53 5.27 6.52 -8.66
N ALA A 54 4.05 6.01 -8.57
CA ALA A 54 3.80 4.62 -8.19
C ALA A 54 4.33 3.64 -9.24
N ASP A 55 4.14 3.94 -10.53
CA ASP A 55 4.67 3.13 -11.63
C ASP A 55 6.21 3.09 -11.61
N GLU A 56 6.84 4.24 -11.40
CA GLU A 56 8.31 4.34 -11.32
C GLU A 56 8.87 3.62 -10.09
N LEU A 57 8.20 3.71 -8.93
CA LEU A 57 8.57 2.93 -7.74
C LEU A 57 8.42 1.43 -8.00
N ALA A 58 7.35 1.00 -8.69
CA ALA A 58 7.15 -0.40 -9.03
C ALA A 58 8.28 -0.92 -9.93
N GLY A 59 8.72 -0.12 -10.90
CA GLY A 59 9.90 -0.40 -11.73
C GLY A 59 11.20 -0.53 -10.92
N LEU A 60 11.28 0.08 -9.73
CA LEU A 60 12.38 -0.04 -8.77
C LEU A 60 12.18 -1.14 -7.72
N GLY A 61 11.12 -1.94 -7.80
CA GLY A 61 10.80 -3.02 -6.86
C GLY A 61 10.14 -2.54 -5.56
N TRP A 62 9.40 -1.43 -5.61
CA TRP A 62 8.69 -0.85 -4.47
C TRP A 62 7.25 -0.49 -4.83
N HIS A 63 6.31 -0.75 -3.93
CA HIS A 63 4.92 -0.32 -4.05
C HIS A 63 4.66 0.91 -3.19
N LEU A 64 3.92 1.87 -3.74
CA LEU A 64 3.46 3.06 -3.04
C LEU A 64 2.01 2.88 -2.56
N LEU A 65 1.73 3.25 -1.31
CA LEU A 65 0.40 3.21 -0.70
C LEU A 65 0.13 4.57 -0.05
N GLU A 66 -1.06 5.13 -0.21
CA GLU A 66 -1.50 6.27 0.61
C GLU A 66 -2.11 5.73 1.92
N LEU A 67 -1.64 6.27 3.05
CA LEU A 67 -2.07 5.87 4.39
C LEU A 67 -3.18 6.80 4.88
N ARG A 68 -3.97 6.33 5.87
CA ARG A 68 -5.14 7.07 6.40
C ARG A 68 -4.81 8.49 6.89
N ASP A 69 -3.61 8.71 7.38
CA ASP A 69 -3.12 10.01 7.86
C ASP A 69 -2.50 10.89 6.77
N GLY A 70 -2.67 10.52 5.50
CA GLY A 70 -2.19 11.27 4.33
C GLY A 70 -0.69 11.14 4.07
N SER A 71 0.02 10.30 4.83
CA SER A 71 1.39 9.89 4.53
C SER A 71 1.45 8.73 3.53
N PHE A 72 2.64 8.34 3.13
CA PHE A 72 2.86 7.27 2.16
C PHE A 72 3.56 6.08 2.79
N GLY A 73 3.05 4.88 2.52
CA GLY A 73 3.72 3.61 2.75
C GLY A 73 4.51 3.20 1.52
N LEU A 74 5.69 2.65 1.75
CA LEU A 74 6.54 2.00 0.75
C LEU A 74 6.72 0.54 1.17
N ILE A 75 6.48 -0.39 0.25
CA ILE A 75 6.68 -1.83 0.49
C ILE A 75 7.55 -2.40 -0.62
N ARG A 76 8.65 -3.04 -0.29
CA ARG A 76 9.51 -3.73 -1.26
C ARG A 76 8.75 -4.93 -1.82
N THR A 77 8.78 -5.12 -3.13
CA THR A 77 7.96 -6.14 -3.81
C THR A 77 8.23 -7.55 -3.29
N ASP A 78 9.49 -7.91 -3.06
CA ASP A 78 9.88 -9.21 -2.48
C ASP A 78 9.33 -9.46 -1.07
N ALA A 79 9.04 -8.40 -0.30
CA ALA A 79 8.43 -8.52 1.02
C ALA A 79 7.00 -9.06 0.94
N THR A 80 6.37 -8.97 -0.24
CA THR A 80 5.02 -9.47 -0.50
C THR A 80 4.99 -10.94 -0.89
N ASP A 81 6.15 -11.55 -1.22
CA ASP A 81 6.22 -12.96 -1.64
C ASP A 81 5.79 -13.93 -0.52
N SER A 82 5.91 -13.49 0.73
CA SER A 82 5.51 -14.23 1.93
C SER A 82 4.04 -14.03 2.31
N TRP A 83 3.30 -13.18 1.60
CA TRP A 83 1.91 -12.90 1.95
C TRP A 83 1.02 -14.11 1.69
N THR A 84 0.08 -14.33 2.61
CA THR A 84 -0.93 -15.37 2.46
C THR A 84 -1.73 -15.10 1.20
N LYS A 85 -1.66 -16.04 0.24
CA LYS A 85 -2.47 -15.97 -0.97
C LYS A 85 -3.93 -16.24 -0.62
N ILE A 86 -4.78 -15.22 -0.77
CA ILE A 86 -6.23 -15.35 -0.61
C ILE A 86 -6.86 -15.67 -1.97
N SER A 87 -7.75 -16.66 -2.00
CA SER A 87 -8.46 -17.07 -3.21
C SER A 87 -9.92 -16.62 -3.18
N ALA A 88 -10.43 -16.19 -4.34
CA ALA A 88 -11.83 -15.83 -4.53
C ALA A 88 -12.81 -16.98 -4.23
N LYS A 89 -12.36 -18.24 -4.24
CA LYS A 89 -13.17 -19.42 -3.87
C LYS A 89 -13.81 -19.29 -2.48
N ARG A 90 -13.22 -18.50 -1.58
CA ARG A 90 -13.75 -18.23 -0.23
C ARG A 90 -15.05 -17.41 -0.22
N VAL A 91 -15.31 -16.68 -1.30
CA VAL A 91 -16.45 -15.78 -1.45
C VAL A 91 -17.22 -16.06 -2.75
N GLU A 92 -16.98 -17.21 -3.39
CA GLU A 92 -17.58 -17.56 -4.68
C GLU A 92 -19.11 -17.58 -4.61
N ASP A 93 -19.68 -18.15 -3.54
CA ASP A 93 -21.12 -18.16 -3.33
C ASP A 93 -21.71 -16.75 -3.17
N LEU A 94 -20.98 -15.84 -2.50
CA LEU A 94 -21.40 -14.44 -2.39
C LEU A 94 -21.36 -13.74 -3.74
N VAL A 95 -20.33 -14.00 -4.55
CA VAL A 95 -20.22 -13.45 -5.91
C VAL A 95 -21.36 -13.94 -6.80
N LEU A 96 -21.64 -15.25 -6.80
CA LEU A 96 -22.75 -15.82 -7.57
C LEU A 96 -24.12 -15.34 -7.08
N GLY A 97 -24.27 -15.19 -5.76
CA GLY A 97 -25.45 -14.59 -5.14
C GLY A 97 -25.69 -13.14 -5.55
N LEU A 98 -24.64 -12.32 -5.59
CA LEU A 98 -24.73 -10.92 -6.06
C LEU A 98 -25.11 -10.84 -7.54
N ILE A 99 -24.54 -11.71 -8.38
CA ILE A 99 -24.83 -11.75 -9.82
C ILE A 99 -26.27 -12.20 -10.08
N SER A 100 -26.78 -13.17 -9.33
CA SER A 100 -28.15 -13.67 -9.45
C SER A 100 -29.20 -12.76 -8.80
N GLY A 101 -28.78 -11.90 -7.86
CA GLY A 101 -29.66 -11.03 -7.08
C GLY A 101 -30.15 -11.67 -5.77
N ASP A 102 -29.69 -12.88 -5.44
CA ASP A 102 -30.02 -13.60 -4.21
C ASP A 102 -29.27 -13.04 -2.98
N VAL A 103 -28.17 -12.32 -3.20
CA VAL A 103 -27.40 -11.60 -2.18
C VAL A 103 -27.38 -10.11 -2.55
N THR A 104 -27.54 -9.25 -1.55
CA THR A 104 -27.53 -7.79 -1.70
C THR A 104 -26.28 -7.17 -1.07
N GLU A 105 -26.02 -5.89 -1.35
CA GLU A 105 -24.96 -5.13 -0.66
C GLU A 105 -25.18 -5.07 0.85
N HIS A 106 -26.44 -5.04 1.32
CA HIS A 106 -26.77 -5.03 2.74
C HIS A 106 -26.27 -6.30 3.45
N ASP A 107 -26.44 -7.47 2.82
CA ASP A 107 -25.93 -8.74 3.34
C ASP A 107 -24.40 -8.74 3.48
N LEU A 108 -23.69 -8.05 2.57
CA LEU A 108 -22.23 -7.88 2.68
C LEU A 108 -21.86 -6.97 3.85
N PHE A 109 -22.59 -5.86 4.03
CA PHE A 109 -22.37 -4.95 5.17
C PHE A 109 -22.56 -5.67 6.50
N GLU A 110 -23.65 -6.43 6.65
CA GLU A 110 -23.90 -7.22 7.86
C GLU A 110 -22.80 -8.25 8.13
N ARG A 111 -22.19 -8.81 7.09
CA ARG A 111 -21.07 -9.75 7.23
C ARG A 111 -19.76 -9.06 7.61
N LEU A 112 -19.51 -7.85 7.11
CA LEU A 112 -18.32 -7.06 7.44
C LEU A 112 -18.36 -6.45 8.85
N ASP A 113 -19.56 -6.19 9.38
CA ASP A 113 -19.75 -5.65 10.74
C ASP A 113 -19.65 -6.73 11.84
N ARG A 114 -19.51 -8.00 11.45
CA ARG A 114 -19.26 -9.07 12.42
C ARG A 114 -17.87 -8.89 13.02
N PRO A 115 -17.73 -8.92 14.35
CA PRO A 115 -16.43 -8.84 14.99
C PRO A 115 -15.54 -10.00 14.54
N ASP A 116 -14.25 -9.74 14.35
CA ASP A 116 -13.26 -10.79 14.07
C ASP A 116 -13.23 -11.76 15.26
N GLU A 117 -13.59 -13.03 15.05
CA GLU A 117 -13.74 -14.02 16.14
C GLU A 117 -12.40 -14.48 16.77
N ASP A 118 -11.25 -13.91 16.36
CA ASP A 118 -9.91 -14.38 16.75
C ASP A 118 -8.93 -13.22 17.10
N GLU A 119 -9.28 -12.32 18.02
CA GLU A 119 -8.24 -11.66 18.84
C GLU A 119 -8.04 -12.49 20.12
N PRO A 120 -6.99 -13.33 20.23
CA PRO A 120 -6.62 -13.84 21.53
C PRO A 120 -6.33 -12.65 22.45
N GLU A 121 -7.03 -12.59 23.58
CA GLU A 121 -6.68 -11.68 24.67
C GLU A 121 -5.21 -11.94 25.03
N ASP A 122 -4.34 -10.95 24.80
CA ASP A 122 -2.96 -11.00 25.26
C ASP A 122 -2.96 -11.16 26.80
N GLU A 123 -2.58 -12.35 27.30
CA GLU A 123 -2.22 -12.62 28.70
C GLU A 123 -0.85 -12.02 29.06
#